data_AF-A0A7W1UGG6-F1
#
_entry.id   AF-A0A7W1UGG6-F1
#
_cell.length_a   1.000
_cell.length_b   1.000
_cell.length_c   1.000
_cell.angle_alpha   90.00
_cell.angle_beta   90.00
_cell.angle_gamma   90.00
#
_symmetry.space_group_name_H-M   'P 1'
#
loop_
_entity.id
_entity.type
_entity.pdbx_description
1 polymer ?
#
loop_
_entity_poly.entity_id
_entity_poly.type
_entity_poly.pdbx_seq_one_letter_code
_entity_poly.pdbx_strand_id
1 'polypeptide(L)'
;LTPASATYPDGICDRPNVLNGKCDRGSRFRVLINTPNAYVVAHARKMGLSQGQYGDVAIIQHNKENGKTCFYQGALEDFHLSHDAKVKAPSKGVGNPAFWMTPSQIVNSKFPCVSCHDNGPIIRSPYLAQISGPNQLPGAGDITFNSDPEPYSFVGADFASWKAYKVEVSDNRCNGCHRMGVNNVSNTVIVGNNGTALDLGIKATDRSQVSKHPHSATSPIWMTPGQVTFDQGTADAALAIKQCAEQFHAGSPFLPNSSSCKITQYTTP
;
A
#
# COMPACT_ATOMS: atom_id res chain seq x y z
N LEU A 1 2.53 11.85 10.90
CA LEU A 1 2.36 10.64 11.73
C LEU A 1 2.31 11.06 13.18
N THR A 2 1.54 10.32 13.96
CA THR A 2 1.20 10.61 15.35
C THR A 2 2.42 11.06 16.16
N PRO A 3 2.38 12.23 16.82
CA PRO A 3 3.50 12.73 17.61
C PRO A 3 3.98 11.68 18.62
N ALA A 4 5.28 11.62 18.86
CA ALA A 4 5.85 10.69 19.84
C ALA A 4 5.22 10.89 21.24
N SER A 5 4.81 12.11 21.57
CA SER A 5 4.17 12.48 22.84
C SER A 5 2.65 12.21 22.92
N ALA A 6 1.97 11.88 21.82
CA ALA A 6 0.50 11.78 21.81
C ALA A 6 -0.03 10.54 22.56
N THR A 7 -0.77 10.72 23.65
CA THR A 7 -1.36 9.63 24.46
C THR A 7 -2.74 9.23 23.96
N TYR A 8 -3.00 7.91 23.90
CA TYR A 8 -4.29 7.30 23.56
C TYR A 8 -4.72 6.38 24.70
N PRO A 9 -5.56 6.86 25.64
CA PRO A 9 -5.89 6.14 26.87
C PRO A 9 -6.51 4.75 26.64
N ASP A 10 -7.23 4.58 25.53
CA ASP A 10 -7.89 3.34 25.12
C ASP A 10 -7.08 2.54 24.08
N GLY A 11 -5.89 3.04 23.69
CA GLY A 11 -5.04 2.43 22.67
C GLY A 11 -5.52 2.62 21.22
N ILE A 12 -6.56 3.43 21.00
CA ILE A 12 -7.20 3.67 19.71
C ILE A 12 -6.90 5.09 19.22
N CYS A 13 -6.86 5.31 17.90
CA CYS A 13 -6.72 6.64 17.31
C CYS A 13 -7.65 6.82 16.10
N ASP A 14 -7.81 8.07 15.66
CA ASP A 14 -8.72 8.42 14.57
C ASP A 14 -8.27 7.97 13.18
N ARG A 15 -6.96 7.74 12.99
CA ARG A 15 -6.35 7.40 11.69
C ARG A 15 -5.21 6.39 11.90
N PRO A 16 -5.51 5.18 12.41
CA PRO A 16 -4.48 4.16 12.65
C PRO A 16 -3.95 3.63 11.31
N ASN A 17 -2.75 3.07 11.34
CA ASN A 17 -2.30 2.19 10.29
C ASN A 17 -3.19 0.93 10.28
N VAL A 18 -4.07 0.83 9.29
CA VAL A 18 -5.10 -0.21 9.23
C VAL A 18 -4.51 -1.60 9.02
N LEU A 19 -3.29 -1.72 8.45
CA LEU A 19 -2.64 -3.02 8.21
C LEU A 19 -2.26 -3.73 9.51
N ASN A 20 -1.77 -2.98 10.50
CA ASN A 20 -1.32 -3.54 11.78
C ASN A 20 -2.20 -3.10 12.97
N GLY A 21 -3.20 -2.25 12.71
CA GLY A 21 -4.09 -1.69 13.72
C GLY A 21 -3.40 -0.83 14.77
N LYS A 22 -2.28 -0.17 14.41
CA LYS A 22 -1.50 0.65 15.34
C LYS A 22 -1.56 2.13 15.01
N CYS A 23 -1.47 2.97 16.03
CA CYS A 23 -1.34 4.42 15.87
C CYS A 23 0.08 4.87 15.49
N ASP A 24 1.04 3.94 15.44
CA ASP A 24 2.39 4.15 14.92
C ASP A 24 3.12 5.39 15.48
N ARG A 25 2.98 5.66 16.79
CA ARG A 25 3.63 6.79 17.48
C ARG A 25 5.13 6.82 17.20
N GLY A 26 5.64 8.01 16.86
CA GLY A 26 7.06 8.22 16.60
C GLY A 26 7.56 7.73 15.23
N SER A 27 6.71 7.12 14.41
CA SER A 27 7.03 6.77 13.02
C SER A 27 7.22 8.03 12.18
N ARG A 28 7.99 7.93 11.09
CA ARG A 28 8.32 9.05 10.20
C ARG A 28 7.94 8.73 8.78
N PHE A 29 7.36 9.71 8.11
CA PHE A 29 7.14 9.68 6.66
C PHE A 29 7.81 10.91 6.06
N ARG A 30 8.48 10.74 4.92
CA ARG A 30 9.07 11.83 4.16
C ARG A 30 8.84 11.67 2.67
N VAL A 31 8.63 12.80 2.02
CA VAL A 31 8.81 12.92 0.57
C VAL A 31 10.24 13.40 0.36
N LEU A 32 11.07 12.57 -0.26
CA LEU A 32 12.48 12.88 -0.52
C LEU A 32 12.63 13.62 -1.85
N ILE A 33 11.83 13.23 -2.85
CA ILE A 33 11.78 13.82 -4.19
C ILE A 33 10.31 13.85 -4.61
N ASN A 34 9.86 14.95 -5.21
CA ASN A 34 8.58 15.02 -5.91
C ASN A 34 8.70 16.07 -7.02
N THR A 35 8.96 15.61 -8.23
CA THR A 35 9.08 16.42 -9.44
C THR A 35 7.92 16.08 -10.39
N PRO A 36 7.76 16.79 -11.51
CA PRO A 36 6.79 16.41 -12.53
C PRO A 36 6.99 14.98 -13.07
N ASN A 37 8.21 14.44 -13.01
CA ASN A 37 8.56 13.18 -13.69
C ASN A 37 8.71 12.01 -12.72
N ALA A 38 8.96 12.25 -11.43
CA ALA A 38 9.20 11.19 -10.46
C ALA A 38 8.89 11.62 -9.03
N TYR A 39 8.70 10.65 -8.15
CA TYR A 39 8.76 10.88 -6.71
C TYR A 39 9.50 9.76 -6.00
N VAL A 40 9.99 10.09 -4.80
CA VAL A 40 10.58 9.17 -3.85
C VAL A 40 10.00 9.45 -2.48
N VAL A 41 9.40 8.43 -1.88
CA VAL A 41 8.84 8.51 -0.52
C VAL A 41 9.53 7.50 0.39
N ALA A 42 9.65 7.85 1.67
CA ALA A 42 10.21 6.99 2.69
C ALA A 42 9.27 6.93 3.89
N HIS A 43 9.01 5.72 4.38
CA HIS A 43 8.22 5.47 5.59
C HIS A 43 9.05 4.62 6.54
N ALA A 44 9.32 5.14 7.73
CA ALA A 44 10.02 4.46 8.80
C ALA A 44 9.04 4.24 9.96
N ARG A 45 8.65 2.98 10.19
CA ARG A 45 7.72 2.59 11.26
C ARG A 45 8.47 2.33 12.55
N LYS A 46 7.97 2.91 13.65
CA LYS A 46 8.65 2.90 14.94
C LYS A 46 8.64 1.52 15.61
N MET A 47 7.51 0.82 15.53
CA MET A 47 7.31 -0.52 16.11
C MET A 47 7.75 -0.66 17.58
N GLY A 48 7.63 0.41 18.37
CA GLY A 48 8.00 0.41 19.80
C GLY A 48 9.51 0.46 20.09
N LEU A 49 10.38 0.56 19.08
CA LEU A 49 11.83 0.57 19.28
C LEU A 49 12.36 1.86 19.93
N SER A 50 13.58 1.81 20.46
CA SER A 50 14.24 2.94 21.15
C SER A 50 14.54 4.13 20.22
N GLN A 51 14.78 5.34 20.75
CA GLN A 51 15.02 6.55 19.95
C GLN A 51 16.06 6.34 18.83
N GLY A 52 15.73 6.77 17.61
CA GLY A 52 16.60 6.58 16.44
C GLY A 52 16.45 5.23 15.72
N GLN A 53 15.81 4.23 16.35
CA GLN A 53 15.52 2.92 15.73
C GLN A 53 14.09 2.84 15.19
N TYR A 54 13.90 2.04 14.14
CA TYR A 54 12.62 1.84 13.43
C TYR A 54 12.55 0.39 12.95
N GLY A 55 11.53 -0.38 13.33
CA GLY A 55 11.46 -1.82 13.00
C GLY A 55 11.09 -2.14 11.55
N ASP A 56 10.91 -1.11 10.73
CA ASP A 56 10.64 -1.24 9.31
C ASP A 56 10.90 0.10 8.62
N VAL A 57 11.70 0.08 7.56
CA VAL A 57 11.97 1.24 6.71
C VAL A 57 11.73 0.89 5.26
N ALA A 58 10.64 1.42 4.70
CA ALA A 58 10.25 1.26 3.32
C ALA A 58 10.56 2.53 2.51
N ILE A 59 11.12 2.36 1.30
CA ILE A 59 11.29 3.44 0.32
C ILE A 59 10.66 3.00 -0.99
N ILE A 60 9.87 3.90 -1.59
CA ILE A 60 9.28 3.70 -2.91
C ILE A 60 9.76 4.81 -3.82
N GLN A 61 10.31 4.43 -4.96
CA GLN A 61 10.68 5.32 -6.04
C GLN A 61 9.81 5.02 -7.25
N HIS A 62 9.23 6.05 -7.86
CA HIS A 62 8.33 5.87 -8.99
C HIS A 62 8.60 6.93 -10.06
N ASN A 63 8.78 6.49 -11.29
CA ASN A 63 8.81 7.34 -12.48
C ASN A 63 7.38 7.46 -13.03
N LYS A 64 6.86 8.68 -13.06
CA LYS A 64 5.49 9.00 -13.47
C LYS A 64 5.26 8.86 -14.98
N GLU A 65 6.31 8.95 -15.79
CA GLU A 65 6.22 8.90 -17.24
C GLU A 65 6.13 7.46 -17.77
N ASN A 66 6.87 6.52 -17.17
CA ASN A 66 6.96 5.14 -17.66
C ASN A 66 6.57 4.08 -16.62
N GLY A 67 6.15 4.49 -15.42
CA GLY A 67 5.60 3.60 -14.40
C GLY A 67 6.62 2.79 -13.62
N LYS A 68 7.92 2.88 -13.97
CA LYS A 68 8.99 2.12 -13.33
C LYS A 68 9.05 2.42 -11.84
N THR A 69 8.81 1.37 -11.05
CA THR A 69 8.73 1.46 -9.59
C THR A 69 9.78 0.56 -8.95
N CYS A 70 10.55 1.14 -8.05
CA CYS A 70 11.51 0.42 -7.21
C CYS A 70 11.00 0.39 -5.76
N PHE A 71 11.04 -0.80 -5.16
CA PHE A 71 10.73 -1.01 -3.76
C PHE A 71 12.01 -1.34 -3.00
N TYR A 72 12.20 -0.66 -1.86
CA TYR A 72 13.29 -0.94 -0.95
C TYR A 72 12.72 -1.13 0.44
N GLN A 73 13.22 -2.15 1.14
CA GLN A 73 12.80 -2.49 2.47
C GLN A 73 14.05 -2.75 3.32
N GLY A 74 14.07 -2.19 4.52
CA GLY A 74 15.14 -2.40 5.49
C GLY A 74 14.59 -2.50 6.91
N ALA A 75 15.49 -2.80 7.85
CA ALA A 75 15.20 -2.88 9.28
C ALA A 75 14.14 -3.92 9.71
N LEU A 76 13.77 -4.86 8.85
CA LEU A 76 12.72 -5.82 9.15
C LEU A 76 13.22 -6.89 10.12
N GLU A 77 12.52 -7.07 11.24
CA GLU A 77 12.87 -8.02 12.31
C GLU A 77 13.02 -9.46 11.79
N ASP A 78 12.11 -9.91 10.91
CA ASP A 78 12.13 -11.25 10.29
C ASP A 78 13.43 -11.54 9.52
N PHE A 79 14.22 -10.52 9.16
CA PHE A 79 15.48 -10.66 8.43
C PHE A 79 16.72 -10.31 9.27
N HIS A 80 16.56 -10.04 10.58
CA HIS A 80 17.64 -9.71 11.51
C HIS A 80 18.59 -8.60 11.01
N LEU A 81 18.04 -7.57 10.35
CA LEU A 81 18.81 -6.48 9.76
C LEU A 81 19.28 -5.49 10.84
N SER A 82 20.55 -5.08 10.78
CA SER A 82 21.19 -4.32 11.86
C SER A 82 20.90 -2.83 11.78
N HIS A 83 20.63 -2.23 12.93
CA HIS A 83 20.48 -0.79 13.13
C HIS A 83 21.80 -0.06 13.47
N ASP A 84 22.90 -0.79 13.63
CA ASP A 84 24.07 -0.34 14.39
C ASP A 84 25.05 0.51 13.58
N ALA A 85 24.74 0.79 12.31
CA ALA A 85 25.56 1.62 11.42
C ALA A 85 24.82 2.87 10.93
N LYS A 86 25.60 3.85 10.45
CA LYS A 86 25.08 4.94 9.62
C LYS A 86 24.55 4.35 8.32
N VAL A 87 23.26 4.05 8.31
CA VAL A 87 22.55 3.47 7.17
C VAL A 87 22.75 4.36 5.94
N LYS A 88 23.41 3.83 4.91
CA LYS A 88 23.53 4.50 3.61
C LYS A 88 22.25 4.27 2.81
N ALA A 89 21.97 5.14 1.83
CA ALA A 89 20.86 4.96 0.92
C ALA A 89 20.95 3.59 0.19
N PRO A 90 19.83 2.97 -0.21
CA PRO A 90 19.84 1.68 -0.93
C PRO A 90 20.67 1.70 -2.21
N SER A 91 20.84 2.88 -2.83
CA SER A 91 21.73 3.08 -3.99
C SER A 91 23.21 2.82 -3.70
N LYS A 92 23.59 2.59 -2.45
CA LYS A 92 24.94 2.21 -2.00
C LYS A 92 25.04 0.72 -1.62
N GLY A 93 24.04 -0.09 -1.96
CA GLY A 93 23.97 -1.51 -1.65
C GLY A 93 23.29 -1.80 -0.31
N VAL A 94 23.38 -3.06 0.14
CA VAL A 94 22.65 -3.56 1.32
C VAL A 94 23.13 -2.98 2.67
N GLY A 95 24.31 -2.37 2.71
CA GLY A 95 24.95 -1.90 3.93
C GLY A 95 25.95 -2.90 4.52
N ASN A 96 26.79 -2.43 5.43
CA ASN A 96 27.69 -3.28 6.24
C ASN A 96 27.75 -2.73 7.69
N PRO A 97 27.14 -3.41 8.67
CA PRO A 97 26.30 -4.60 8.53
C PRO A 97 25.05 -4.35 7.65
N ALA A 98 24.45 -5.43 7.14
CA ALA A 98 23.29 -5.33 6.25
C ALA A 98 22.11 -4.67 6.96
N PHE A 99 21.54 -3.66 6.29
CA PHE A 99 20.35 -2.94 6.74
C PHE A 99 19.20 -3.08 5.73
N TRP A 100 19.51 -3.09 4.43
CA TRP A 100 18.52 -3.24 3.36
C TRP A 100 18.43 -4.69 2.92
N MET A 101 17.22 -5.12 2.60
CA MET A 101 16.95 -6.39 1.96
C MET A 101 17.50 -6.40 0.53
N THR A 102 17.99 -7.55 0.08
CA THR A 102 18.24 -7.80 -1.35
C THR A 102 16.91 -7.92 -2.10
N PRO A 103 16.89 -7.70 -3.43
CA PRO A 103 15.70 -7.96 -4.24
C PRO A 103 15.10 -9.37 -4.04
N SER A 104 15.96 -10.40 -4.02
CA SER A 104 15.55 -11.77 -3.75
C SER A 104 14.90 -11.96 -2.36
N GLN A 105 15.40 -11.28 -1.32
CA GLN A 105 14.76 -11.30 0.00
C GLN A 105 13.37 -10.65 -0.01
N ILE A 106 13.18 -9.57 -0.78
CA ILE A 106 11.87 -8.90 -0.89
C ILE A 106 10.85 -9.81 -1.57
N VAL A 107 11.23 -10.43 -2.69
CA VAL A 107 10.37 -11.34 -3.46
C VAL A 107 9.92 -12.54 -2.64
N ASN A 108 10.80 -13.08 -1.80
CA ASN A 108 10.53 -14.26 -0.98
C ASN A 108 10.03 -13.94 0.45
N SER A 109 9.75 -12.67 0.75
CA SER A 109 9.24 -12.28 2.07
C SER A 109 7.78 -12.73 2.27
N LYS A 110 7.32 -12.77 3.53
CA LYS A 110 5.92 -13.05 3.86
C LYS A 110 4.94 -12.00 3.34
N PHE A 111 5.44 -10.79 3.03
CA PHE A 111 4.67 -9.65 2.56
C PHE A 111 5.40 -8.99 1.38
N PRO A 112 5.51 -9.65 0.22
CA PRO A 112 6.18 -9.06 -0.94
C PRO A 112 5.45 -7.78 -1.32
N CYS A 113 6.18 -6.73 -1.72
CA CYS A 113 5.60 -5.38 -1.86
C CYS A 113 4.37 -5.34 -2.77
N VAL A 114 4.43 -6.03 -3.92
CA VAL A 114 3.30 -6.12 -4.87
C VAL A 114 2.05 -6.78 -4.26
N SER A 115 2.16 -7.56 -3.18
CA SER A 115 0.99 -8.18 -2.54
C SER A 115 -0.01 -7.14 -2.04
N CYS A 116 0.46 -5.97 -1.63
CA CYS A 116 -0.38 -4.84 -1.25
C CYS A 116 -0.40 -3.74 -2.32
N HIS A 117 0.71 -3.54 -3.03
CA HIS A 117 0.88 -2.48 -4.03
C HIS A 117 0.44 -2.92 -5.43
N ASP A 118 -0.77 -3.46 -5.55
CA ASP A 118 -1.32 -4.01 -6.80
C ASP A 118 -2.27 -3.06 -7.54
N ASN A 119 -2.51 -1.88 -6.98
CA ASN A 119 -3.08 -0.76 -7.71
C ASN A 119 -2.05 0.34 -7.96
N GLY A 120 -0.75 0.08 -7.76
CA GLY A 120 0.27 1.08 -8.04
C GLY A 120 1.21 1.36 -6.88
N PRO A 121 2.08 2.37 -7.05
CA PRO A 121 3.22 2.62 -6.17
C PRO A 121 2.84 2.99 -4.74
N ILE A 122 1.77 3.76 -4.49
CA ILE A 122 1.39 4.19 -3.13
C ILE A 122 -0.04 3.74 -2.80
N ILE A 123 -0.21 3.07 -1.67
CA ILE A 123 -1.53 2.82 -1.07
C ILE A 123 -1.93 4.01 -0.21
N ARG A 124 -3.01 4.67 -0.61
CA ARG A 124 -3.54 5.85 0.08
C ARG A 124 -4.47 5.41 1.19
N SER A 125 -4.27 5.87 2.42
CA SER A 125 -5.18 5.64 3.55
C SER A 125 -5.27 6.89 4.43
N PRO A 126 -6.29 7.04 5.28
CA PRO A 126 -6.39 8.16 6.23
C PRO A 126 -5.14 8.35 7.08
N TYR A 127 -4.44 7.24 7.38
CA TYR A 127 -3.19 7.24 8.13
C TYR A 127 -2.08 8.07 7.48
N LEU A 128 -1.92 8.03 6.16
CA LEU A 128 -0.92 8.85 5.47
C LEU A 128 -1.51 10.16 4.92
N ALA A 129 -2.81 10.21 4.64
CA ALA A 129 -3.50 11.39 4.11
C ALA A 129 -3.49 12.59 5.07
N GLN A 130 -3.31 12.36 6.38
CA GLN A 130 -3.15 13.43 7.38
C GLN A 130 -1.83 14.21 7.26
N ILE A 131 -0.87 13.73 6.46
CA ILE A 131 0.44 14.39 6.32
C ILE A 131 0.30 15.55 5.33
N SER A 132 0.67 16.75 5.79
CA SER A 132 0.60 17.99 5.03
C SER A 132 1.98 18.66 4.89
N GLY A 133 2.02 19.78 4.17
CA GLY A 133 3.24 20.56 3.96
C GLY A 133 4.27 19.84 3.10
N PRO A 134 5.57 19.99 3.35
CA PRO A 134 6.63 19.48 2.47
C PRO A 134 6.69 17.95 2.39
N ASN A 135 6.03 17.23 3.29
CA ASN A 135 5.95 15.75 3.28
C ASN A 135 4.58 15.23 2.85
N GLN A 136 3.69 16.09 2.33
CA GLN A 136 2.40 15.69 1.81
C GLN A 136 2.57 14.64 0.70
N LEU A 137 1.74 13.59 0.71
CA LEU A 137 1.83 12.50 -0.25
C LEU A 137 1.81 13.00 -1.72
N PRO A 138 2.60 12.39 -2.62
CA PRO A 138 2.43 12.61 -4.06
C PRO A 138 0.97 12.41 -4.49
N GLY A 139 0.48 13.34 -5.32
CA GLY A 139 -0.91 13.39 -5.81
C GLY A 139 -1.94 13.79 -4.76
N ALA A 140 -1.59 14.37 -3.61
CA ALA A 140 -2.58 14.70 -2.59
C ALA A 140 -3.71 15.58 -3.15
N GLY A 141 -4.97 15.20 -2.88
CA GLY A 141 -6.15 15.83 -3.48
C GLY A 141 -6.53 15.28 -4.87
N ASP A 142 -5.63 14.54 -5.53
CA ASP A 142 -5.92 13.86 -6.78
C ASP A 142 -6.68 12.55 -6.52
N ILE A 143 -7.97 12.53 -6.89
CA ILE A 143 -8.84 11.37 -6.76
C ILE A 143 -8.58 10.30 -7.84
N THR A 144 -7.85 10.68 -8.90
CA THR A 144 -7.47 9.81 -10.02
C THR A 144 -6.07 9.21 -9.86
N PHE A 145 -5.36 9.53 -8.78
CA PHE A 145 -4.06 8.91 -8.50
C PHE A 145 -4.19 7.39 -8.47
N ASN A 146 -3.32 6.67 -9.17
CA ASN A 146 -3.39 5.23 -9.44
C ASN A 146 -4.56 4.78 -10.36
N SER A 147 -5.15 5.68 -11.17
CA SER A 147 -6.13 5.31 -12.20
C SER A 147 -5.48 4.98 -13.54
N ASP A 148 -6.26 4.51 -14.49
CA ASP A 148 -5.82 4.49 -15.88
C ASP A 148 -5.78 5.92 -16.45
N PRO A 149 -4.86 6.23 -17.39
CA PRO A 149 -3.86 5.36 -18.00
C PRO A 149 -2.49 5.39 -17.29
N GLU A 150 -2.40 5.65 -15.98
CA GLU A 150 -1.10 5.79 -15.31
C GLU A 150 -0.26 4.50 -15.45
N PRO A 151 0.99 4.59 -15.95
CA PRO A 151 1.83 3.43 -16.17
C PRO A 151 2.33 2.85 -14.84
N TYR A 152 2.55 1.53 -14.81
CA TYR A 152 3.09 0.85 -13.64
C TYR A 152 3.89 -0.40 -14.02
N SER A 153 5.12 -0.51 -13.51
CA SER A 153 5.99 -1.68 -13.71
C SER A 153 6.98 -1.83 -12.57
N PHE A 154 7.51 -3.04 -12.41
CA PHE A 154 8.44 -3.40 -11.34
C PHE A 154 9.87 -3.46 -11.87
N VAL A 155 10.79 -2.72 -11.26
CA VAL A 155 12.18 -2.65 -11.74
C VAL A 155 13.03 -3.73 -11.10
N GLY A 156 13.57 -4.64 -11.91
CA GLY A 156 14.63 -5.58 -11.53
C GLY A 156 14.30 -7.02 -11.91
N ALA A 157 15.33 -7.81 -12.20
CA ALA A 157 15.18 -9.19 -12.69
C ALA A 157 14.44 -10.11 -11.70
N ASP A 158 14.72 -9.97 -10.39
CA ASP A 158 14.03 -10.74 -9.35
C ASP A 158 12.51 -10.46 -9.31
N PHE A 159 12.10 -9.25 -9.72
CA PHE A 159 10.70 -8.83 -9.74
C PHE A 159 10.01 -9.11 -11.09
N ALA A 160 10.69 -9.69 -12.08
CA ALA A 160 10.14 -9.92 -13.42
C ALA A 160 8.91 -10.84 -13.43
N SER A 161 8.74 -11.66 -12.39
CA SER A 161 7.56 -12.51 -12.22
C SER A 161 6.36 -11.74 -11.67
N TRP A 162 6.54 -10.56 -11.07
CA TRP A 162 5.45 -9.79 -10.47
C TRP A 162 4.53 -9.21 -11.54
N LYS A 163 3.23 -9.44 -11.35
CA LYS A 163 2.18 -8.95 -12.23
C LYS A 163 1.03 -8.43 -11.37
N ALA A 164 0.48 -7.29 -11.77
CA ALA A 164 -0.76 -6.77 -11.22
C ALA A 164 -1.82 -6.63 -12.30
N TYR A 165 -3.06 -6.84 -11.88
CA TYR A 165 -4.23 -6.93 -12.73
C TYR A 165 -5.30 -6.01 -12.17
N LYS A 166 -5.96 -5.27 -13.05
CA LYS A 166 -7.11 -4.46 -12.72
C LYS A 166 -8.34 -5.35 -12.67
N VAL A 167 -9.19 -5.15 -11.67
CA VAL A 167 -10.48 -5.82 -11.49
C VAL A 167 -11.59 -4.80 -11.73
N GLU A 168 -12.52 -5.15 -12.62
CA GLU A 168 -13.63 -4.30 -13.01
C GLU A 168 -14.94 -5.10 -12.99
N VAL A 169 -15.99 -4.47 -12.49
CA VAL A 169 -17.38 -4.95 -12.59
C VAL A 169 -18.19 -3.82 -13.22
N SER A 170 -19.01 -4.11 -14.24
CA SER A 170 -19.83 -3.09 -14.92
C SER A 170 -20.65 -2.28 -13.91
N ASP A 171 -20.73 -0.97 -14.14
CA ASP A 171 -21.51 -0.03 -13.33
C ASP A 171 -21.13 0.02 -11.84
N ASN A 172 -19.94 -0.49 -11.50
CA ASN A 172 -19.41 -0.45 -10.14
C ASN A 172 -18.68 0.87 -9.86
N ARG A 173 -19.11 1.58 -8.81
CA ARG A 173 -18.53 2.88 -8.43
C ARG A 173 -17.04 2.82 -8.07
N CYS A 174 -16.52 1.66 -7.67
CA CYS A 174 -15.09 1.49 -7.35
C CYS A 174 -14.21 1.60 -8.60
N ASN A 175 -14.76 1.50 -9.81
CA ASN A 175 -13.99 1.66 -11.06
C ASN A 175 -13.61 3.13 -11.33
N GLY A 176 -14.21 4.10 -10.65
CA GLY A 176 -14.18 5.51 -11.06
C GLY A 176 -13.08 6.39 -10.44
N CYS A 177 -12.40 5.93 -9.39
CA CYS A 177 -11.39 6.75 -8.69
C CYS A 177 -9.97 6.27 -8.98
N HIS A 178 -9.67 5.02 -8.64
CA HIS A 178 -8.37 4.39 -8.89
C HIS A 178 -8.60 2.94 -9.29
N ARG A 179 -7.58 2.26 -9.81
CA ARG A 179 -7.69 0.84 -10.10
C ARG A 179 -7.96 0.06 -8.80
N MET A 180 -8.83 -0.93 -8.90
CA MET A 180 -8.91 -2.03 -7.94
C MET A 180 -8.06 -3.17 -8.49
N GLY A 181 -7.17 -3.71 -7.67
CA GLY A 181 -6.08 -4.58 -8.08
C GLY A 181 -6.13 -5.97 -7.47
N VAL A 182 -5.64 -6.95 -8.23
CA VAL A 182 -5.13 -8.23 -7.73
C VAL A 182 -3.74 -8.48 -8.30
N ASN A 183 -3.00 -9.42 -7.71
CA ASN A 183 -1.64 -9.73 -8.12
C ASN A 183 -1.35 -11.23 -8.06
N ASN A 184 -0.33 -11.67 -8.77
CA ASN A 184 0.01 -13.09 -8.90
C ASN A 184 0.88 -13.66 -7.76
N VAL A 185 1.11 -12.90 -6.68
CA VAL A 185 1.88 -13.39 -5.52
C VAL A 185 1.05 -13.49 -4.24
N SER A 186 -0.18 -12.94 -4.24
CA SER A 186 -1.13 -13.00 -3.13
C SER A 186 -2.10 -14.17 -3.29
N ASN A 187 -2.89 -14.44 -2.25
CA ASN A 187 -3.86 -15.55 -2.23
C ASN A 187 -3.18 -16.90 -2.49
N THR A 188 -2.04 -17.10 -1.84
CA THR A 188 -1.28 -18.35 -1.84
C THR A 188 -1.22 -18.93 -0.43
N VAL A 189 -0.73 -20.15 -0.30
CA VAL A 189 -0.50 -20.77 1.03
C VAL A 189 0.52 -19.97 1.86
N ILE A 190 1.44 -19.26 1.19
CA ILE A 190 2.56 -18.56 1.84
C ILE A 190 2.20 -17.09 2.11
N VAL A 191 1.51 -16.45 1.16
CA VAL A 191 1.10 -15.04 1.21
C VAL A 191 -0.42 -14.99 1.21
N GLY A 192 -1.00 -14.47 2.29
CA GLY A 192 -2.45 -14.41 2.46
C GLY A 192 -3.17 -13.54 1.42
N ASN A 193 -4.48 -13.38 1.63
CA ASN A 193 -5.33 -12.52 0.80
C ASN A 193 -4.99 -11.06 1.07
N ASN A 194 -4.10 -10.53 0.24
CA ASN A 194 -3.72 -9.13 0.21
C ASN A 194 -4.17 -8.51 -1.12
N GLY A 195 -4.05 -7.20 -1.20
CA GLY A 195 -4.33 -6.46 -2.42
C GLY A 195 -5.53 -5.54 -2.27
N THR A 196 -5.65 -4.61 -3.21
CA THR A 196 -6.69 -3.59 -3.12
C THR A 196 -8.10 -4.13 -3.35
N ALA A 197 -8.29 -5.11 -4.24
CA ALA A 197 -9.58 -5.73 -4.48
C ALA A 197 -9.94 -6.83 -3.45
N LEU A 198 -8.97 -7.63 -3.00
CA LEU A 198 -9.23 -8.78 -2.10
C LEU A 198 -9.39 -8.38 -0.63
N ASP A 199 -8.67 -7.35 -0.19
CA ASP A 199 -8.53 -7.01 1.23
C ASP A 199 -8.75 -5.52 1.53
N LEU A 200 -7.93 -4.64 0.95
CA LEU A 200 -7.92 -3.24 1.37
C LEU A 200 -9.22 -2.51 1.05
N GLY A 201 -9.87 -2.82 -0.08
CA GLY A 201 -11.19 -2.27 -0.42
C GLY A 201 -12.28 -2.66 0.59
N ILE A 202 -12.23 -3.88 1.12
CA ILE A 202 -13.14 -4.32 2.18
C ILE A 202 -12.85 -3.59 3.48
N LYS A 203 -11.59 -3.51 3.90
CA LYS A 203 -11.22 -2.73 5.10
C LYS A 203 -11.59 -1.26 4.97
N ALA A 204 -11.47 -0.70 3.77
CA ALA A 204 -11.72 0.72 3.51
C ALA A 204 -13.20 1.10 3.59
N THR A 205 -14.10 0.14 3.39
CA THR A 205 -15.55 0.31 3.32
C THR A 205 -16.30 -0.37 4.45
N ASP A 206 -15.56 -0.97 5.39
CA ASP A 206 -16.12 -1.64 6.56
C ASP A 206 -16.95 -0.65 7.41
N ARG A 207 -17.99 -1.17 8.07
CA ARG A 207 -18.85 -0.41 8.99
C ARG A 207 -18.09 0.02 10.24
N SER A 208 -17.07 -0.73 10.63
CA SER A 208 -16.25 -0.44 11.80
C SER A 208 -14.84 -0.97 11.62
N GLN A 209 -13.88 -0.43 12.39
CA GLN A 209 -12.52 -0.93 12.43
C GLN A 209 -12.08 -1.02 13.90
N VAL A 210 -11.64 -2.20 14.34
CA VAL A 210 -11.32 -2.49 15.75
C VAL A 210 -10.27 -1.52 16.34
N SER A 211 -9.31 -1.09 15.53
CA SER A 211 -8.19 -0.23 15.93
C SER A 211 -8.46 1.27 15.82
N LYS A 212 -9.71 1.67 15.55
CA LYS A 212 -10.09 3.05 15.22
C LYS A 212 -11.34 3.47 16.00
N HIS A 213 -11.44 4.75 16.35
CA HIS A 213 -12.68 5.30 16.89
C HIS A 213 -13.83 5.14 15.87
N PRO A 214 -15.09 5.10 16.32
CA PRO A 214 -16.25 5.07 15.43
C PRO A 214 -16.17 6.12 14.31
N HIS A 215 -16.70 5.76 13.14
CA HIS A 215 -16.65 6.62 11.96
C HIS A 215 -17.35 7.96 12.21
N SER A 216 -16.63 9.05 11.96
CA SER A 216 -17.05 10.42 12.25
C SER A 216 -16.19 11.42 11.47
N ALA A 217 -16.47 12.72 11.57
CA ALA A 217 -15.64 13.74 10.93
C ALA A 217 -14.19 13.74 11.44
N THR A 218 -13.96 13.43 12.72
CA THR A 218 -12.62 13.38 13.33
C THR A 218 -11.92 12.07 13.04
N SER A 219 -12.66 10.96 12.99
CA SER A 219 -12.25 9.60 12.62
C SER A 219 -12.94 9.17 11.31
N PRO A 220 -12.59 9.73 10.15
CA PRO A 220 -13.31 9.47 8.90
C PRO A 220 -13.11 8.05 8.43
N ILE A 221 -14.13 7.48 7.78
CA ILE A 221 -13.97 6.24 7.01
C ILE A 221 -12.93 6.45 5.89
N TRP A 222 -12.31 5.38 5.40
CA TRP A 222 -11.26 5.49 4.38
C TRP A 222 -11.83 5.91 3.03
N MET A 223 -12.92 5.27 2.60
CA MET A 223 -13.57 5.55 1.33
C MET A 223 -15.04 5.91 1.54
N THR A 224 -15.64 6.74 0.70
CA THR A 224 -15.12 7.50 -0.47
C THR A 224 -14.59 8.90 -0.10
N PRO A 225 -13.97 9.68 -1.02
CA PRO A 225 -13.57 11.06 -0.72
C PRO A 225 -14.71 11.91 -0.14
N GLY A 226 -14.45 12.56 1.00
CA GLY A 226 -15.46 13.36 1.72
C GLY A 226 -16.46 12.56 2.55
N GLN A 227 -16.49 11.23 2.40
CA GLN A 227 -17.32 10.37 3.23
C GLN A 227 -16.73 10.27 4.64
N VAL A 228 -17.59 10.44 5.66
CA VAL A 228 -17.18 10.40 7.07
C VAL A 228 -17.81 9.24 7.84
N THR A 229 -18.88 8.65 7.32
CA THR A 229 -19.62 7.53 7.92
C THR A 229 -19.80 6.38 6.93
N PHE A 230 -20.23 5.22 7.42
CA PHE A 230 -20.52 4.06 6.59
C PHE A 230 -21.57 4.35 5.51
N ASP A 231 -21.36 3.79 4.31
CA ASP A 231 -22.32 3.79 3.21
C ASP A 231 -22.45 2.35 2.68
N GLN A 232 -23.66 1.79 2.75
CA GLN A 232 -23.92 0.40 2.36
C GLN A 232 -23.64 0.17 0.87
N GLY A 233 -24.02 1.10 0.00
CA GLY A 233 -23.80 0.96 -1.44
C GLY A 233 -22.32 0.93 -1.84
N THR A 234 -21.46 1.61 -1.09
CA THR A 234 -20.00 1.56 -1.29
C THR A 234 -19.40 0.25 -0.79
N ALA A 235 -19.88 -0.26 0.35
CA ALA A 235 -19.46 -1.56 0.85
C ALA A 235 -19.89 -2.70 -0.10
N ASP A 236 -21.12 -2.66 -0.61
CA ASP A 236 -21.64 -3.64 -1.58
C ASP A 236 -20.85 -3.60 -2.89
N ALA A 237 -20.49 -2.40 -3.36
CA ALA A 237 -19.64 -2.22 -4.54
C ALA A 237 -18.24 -2.82 -4.34
N ALA A 238 -17.60 -2.59 -3.18
CA ALA A 238 -16.31 -3.18 -2.85
C ALA A 238 -16.41 -4.71 -2.73
N LEU A 239 -17.50 -5.24 -2.17
CA LEU A 239 -17.76 -6.67 -2.10
C LEU A 239 -17.90 -7.31 -3.49
N ALA A 240 -18.61 -6.67 -4.42
CA ALA A 240 -18.72 -7.15 -5.79
C ALA A 240 -17.36 -7.19 -6.51
N ILE A 241 -16.51 -6.17 -6.30
CA ILE A 241 -15.12 -6.17 -6.79
C ILE A 241 -14.33 -7.33 -6.18
N LYS A 242 -14.44 -7.56 -4.87
CA LYS A 242 -13.79 -8.69 -4.20
C LYS A 242 -14.23 -10.04 -4.76
N GLN A 243 -15.52 -10.25 -4.96
CA GLN A 243 -16.06 -11.48 -5.53
C GLN A 243 -15.55 -11.74 -6.95
N CYS A 244 -15.36 -10.67 -7.75
CA CYS A 244 -14.69 -10.79 -9.04
C CYS A 244 -13.20 -11.14 -8.87
N ALA A 245 -12.50 -10.45 -7.96
CA ALA A 245 -11.10 -10.69 -7.64
C ALA A 245 -10.81 -12.11 -7.15
N GLU A 246 -11.74 -12.74 -6.41
CA GLU A 246 -11.62 -14.12 -5.93
C GLU A 246 -11.62 -15.16 -7.06
N GLN A 247 -12.08 -14.79 -8.27
CA GLN A 247 -11.97 -15.62 -9.47
C GLN A 247 -10.57 -15.58 -10.11
N PHE A 248 -9.67 -14.74 -9.60
CA PHE A 248 -8.29 -14.67 -10.08
C PHE A 248 -7.49 -15.89 -9.62
N HIS A 249 -6.84 -16.53 -10.57
CA HIS A 249 -5.87 -17.60 -10.33
C HIS A 249 -4.59 -17.30 -11.09
N ALA A 250 -3.46 -17.24 -10.36
CA ALA A 250 -2.16 -17.04 -10.96
C ALA A 250 -1.85 -18.15 -11.97
N GLY A 251 -1.53 -17.78 -13.21
CA GLY A 251 -1.22 -18.72 -14.29
C GLY A 251 -2.42 -19.27 -15.05
N SER A 252 -3.66 -18.88 -14.71
CA SER A 252 -4.82 -19.21 -15.55
C SER A 252 -4.63 -18.65 -16.96
N PRO A 253 -4.82 -19.45 -18.03
CA PRO A 253 -4.81 -18.95 -19.40
C PRO A 253 -6.05 -18.09 -19.73
N PHE A 254 -7.10 -18.20 -18.91
CA PHE A 254 -8.35 -17.46 -19.08
C PHE A 254 -8.65 -16.65 -17.83
N LEU A 255 -8.45 -15.34 -17.93
CA LEU A 255 -8.93 -14.41 -16.92
C LEU A 255 -10.41 -14.09 -17.19
N PRO A 256 -11.23 -13.83 -16.15
CA PRO A 256 -12.58 -13.32 -16.34
C PRO A 256 -12.61 -12.12 -17.28
N ASN A 257 -13.53 -12.13 -18.24
CA ASN A 257 -13.67 -11.08 -19.25
C ASN A 257 -15.14 -10.93 -19.67
N SER A 258 -16.00 -10.71 -18.70
CA SER A 258 -17.42 -10.37 -18.90
C SER A 258 -17.74 -9.03 -18.26
N SER A 259 -18.95 -8.50 -18.51
CA SER A 259 -19.44 -7.29 -17.82
C SER A 259 -19.58 -7.51 -16.31
N SER A 260 -19.91 -8.73 -15.87
CA SER A 260 -20.06 -9.06 -14.46
C SER A 260 -18.73 -9.22 -13.73
N CYS A 261 -17.65 -9.52 -14.45
CA CYS A 261 -16.30 -9.62 -13.91
C CYS A 261 -15.26 -9.59 -15.03
N LYS A 262 -14.41 -8.57 -14.99
CA LYS A 262 -13.29 -8.42 -15.92
C LYS A 262 -11.99 -8.23 -15.14
N ILE A 263 -11.00 -9.05 -15.46
CA ILE A 263 -9.65 -8.96 -14.89
C ILE A 263 -8.66 -8.80 -16.03
N THR A 264 -7.86 -7.74 -16.00
CA THR A 264 -6.92 -7.42 -17.08
C THR A 264 -5.57 -7.03 -16.52
N GLN A 265 -4.49 -7.65 -17.01
CA GLN A 265 -3.13 -7.25 -16.63
C GLN A 265 -2.87 -5.83 -17.13
N TYR A 266 -2.38 -4.97 -16.26
CA TYR A 266 -2.04 -3.59 -16.63
C TYR A 266 -0.56 -3.27 -16.38
N THR A 267 0.14 -4.06 -15.57
CA THR A 267 1.58 -3.91 -15.40
C THR A 267 2.32 -4.35 -16.65
N THR A 268 3.27 -3.52 -17.09
CA THR A 268 4.20 -3.88 -18.17
C THR A 268 5.45 -4.56 -17.59
N PRO A 269 6.16 -5.35 -18.40
CA PRO A 269 7.52 -5.79 -18.08
C PRO A 269 8.48 -4.64 -17.78
#